data_AF-A0A128EZ82-F1
#
_entry.id   AF-A0A128EZ82-F1
#
_cell.length_a   1.000
_cell.length_b   1.000
_cell.length_c   1.000
_cell.angle_alpha   90.00
_cell.angle_beta   90.00
_cell.angle_gamma   90.00
#
_symmetry.space_group_name_H-M   'P 1'
#
loop_
_entity.id
_entity.type
_entity.pdbx_description
1 polymer ?
#
loop_
_entity_poly.entity_id
_entity_poly.type
_entity_poly.pdbx_seq_one_letter_code
_entity_poly.pdbx_strand_id
1 'polypeptide(L)'
;MDIAKSVIVITAAGTPTGRAMAEHFCRLNARVALVDTDSHQLQSTYESCLKVGGICFSFYLANRSVENISYLFEEVNREMGAVDVLINYWQGGSLPNLLASQDAANDVVKDTIADVASNLYLFGRGAAFNMLNKGRKGVIVNIPGVLTPNNTAPAFDSSNAVIKGLTRSWAQELEHANIRVGGVLPRLRHTDEGNVHYHPAVNYDMIDGAAYIVENDSFTGRILEAAS
;
A
#
# COMPACT_ATOMS: atom_id res chain seq x y z
N MET A 1 1.96 2.41 -18.37
CA MET A 1 0.49 2.50 -18.14
C MET A 1 0.11 3.97 -18.08
N ASP A 2 -1.07 4.38 -18.59
CA ASP A 2 -1.52 5.78 -18.57
C ASP A 2 -2.32 6.06 -17.29
N ILE A 3 -1.73 6.75 -16.31
CA ILE A 3 -2.34 7.04 -15.00
C ILE A 3 -3.72 7.71 -15.15
N ALA A 4 -3.86 8.65 -16.09
CA ALA A 4 -5.08 9.43 -16.25
C ALA A 4 -6.29 8.58 -16.68
N LYS A 5 -6.05 7.35 -17.16
CA LYS A 5 -7.11 6.41 -17.57
C LYS A 5 -7.27 5.24 -16.60
N SER A 6 -6.44 5.16 -15.57
CA SER A 6 -6.41 4.03 -14.65
C SER A 6 -7.45 4.14 -13.55
N VAL A 7 -8.00 3.00 -13.14
CA VAL A 7 -8.67 2.82 -11.85
C VAL A 7 -7.63 2.38 -10.82
N ILE A 8 -7.44 3.19 -9.78
CA ILE A 8 -6.42 3.00 -8.76
C ILE A 8 -7.09 2.76 -7.41
N VAL A 9 -6.89 1.57 -6.86
CA VAL A 9 -7.32 1.24 -5.49
C VAL A 9 -6.18 1.59 -4.54
N ILE A 10 -6.47 2.39 -3.51
CA ILE A 10 -5.51 2.78 -2.48
C ILE A 10 -6.01 2.26 -1.15
N THR A 11 -5.27 1.32 -0.55
CA THR A 11 -5.54 0.86 0.82
C THR A 11 -4.95 1.85 1.83
N ALA A 12 -5.45 1.83 3.07
CA ALA A 12 -5.05 2.77 4.11
C ALA A 12 -5.28 4.24 3.74
N ALA A 13 -6.28 4.52 2.90
CA ALA A 13 -6.53 5.85 2.34
C ALA A 13 -6.90 6.91 3.40
N GLY A 14 -7.31 6.50 4.61
CA GLY A 14 -7.56 7.41 5.72
C GLY A 14 -6.29 7.99 6.35
N THR A 15 -5.15 7.29 6.23
CA THR A 15 -3.87 7.71 6.80
C THR A 15 -3.31 8.96 6.11
N PRO A 16 -2.41 9.74 6.75
CA PRO A 16 -1.78 10.90 6.11
C PRO A 16 -1.07 10.56 4.79
N THR A 17 -0.34 9.44 4.75
CA THR A 17 0.34 8.99 3.52
C THR A 17 -0.66 8.49 2.47
N GLY A 18 -1.66 7.70 2.86
CA GLY A 18 -2.70 7.22 1.94
C GLY A 18 -3.51 8.38 1.34
N ARG A 19 -3.84 9.40 2.14
CA ARG A 19 -4.48 10.63 1.68
C ARG A 19 -3.63 11.39 0.67
N ALA A 20 -2.36 11.62 0.98
CA ALA A 20 -1.45 12.33 0.08
C ALA A 20 -1.26 11.57 -1.24
N MET A 21 -1.17 10.24 -1.20
CA MET A 21 -1.14 9.38 -2.38
C MET A 21 -2.42 9.50 -3.21
N ALA A 22 -3.58 9.50 -2.57
CA ALA A 22 -4.87 9.65 -3.23
C ALA A 22 -5.02 11.01 -3.91
N GLU A 23 -4.66 12.09 -3.22
CA GLU A 23 -4.66 13.44 -3.81
C GLU A 23 -3.70 13.52 -5.01
N HIS A 24 -2.52 12.90 -4.92
CA HIS A 24 -1.54 12.89 -6.01
C HIS A 24 -2.11 12.21 -7.26
N PHE A 25 -2.62 10.98 -7.14
CA PHE A 25 -3.21 10.28 -8.29
C PHE A 25 -4.48 10.97 -8.81
N CYS A 26 -5.26 11.62 -7.95
CA CYS A 26 -6.37 12.48 -8.36
C CYS A 26 -5.90 13.67 -9.21
N ARG A 27 -4.82 14.36 -8.82
CA ARG A 27 -4.23 15.46 -9.62
C ARG A 27 -3.73 14.98 -10.99
N LEU A 28 -3.38 13.70 -11.11
CA LEU A 28 -3.02 13.05 -12.36
C LEU A 28 -4.24 12.53 -13.16
N ASN A 29 -5.46 12.91 -12.76
CA ASN A 29 -6.74 12.52 -13.37
C ASN A 29 -7.11 11.04 -13.27
N ALA A 30 -6.42 10.26 -12.43
CA ALA A 30 -6.82 8.88 -12.19
C ALA A 30 -8.18 8.82 -11.48
N ARG A 31 -8.88 7.70 -11.65
CA ARG A 31 -10.08 7.39 -10.86
C ARG A 31 -9.63 6.62 -9.62
N VAL A 32 -9.80 7.20 -8.44
CA VAL A 32 -9.22 6.66 -7.19
C VAL A 32 -10.29 6.06 -6.27
N ALA A 33 -10.16 4.77 -5.96
CA ALA A 33 -10.95 4.09 -4.95
C ALA A 33 -10.23 4.17 -3.60
N LEU A 34 -10.83 4.90 -2.66
CA LEU A 34 -10.31 5.14 -1.31
C LEU A 34 -10.78 4.02 -0.38
N VAL A 35 -9.86 3.20 0.12
CA VAL A 35 -10.21 2.04 0.96
C VAL A 35 -9.58 2.16 2.34
N ASP A 36 -10.42 2.06 3.37
CA ASP A 36 -10.00 2.02 4.77
C ASP A 36 -11.10 1.40 5.66
N THR A 37 -10.72 1.07 6.88
CA THR A 37 -11.61 0.64 7.97
C THR A 37 -12.10 1.81 8.83
N ASP A 38 -11.56 3.02 8.63
CA ASP A 38 -11.99 4.24 9.33
C ASP A 38 -12.81 5.13 8.39
N SER A 39 -14.13 5.17 8.61
CA SER A 39 -15.06 5.95 7.78
C SER A 39 -14.86 7.46 7.92
N HIS A 40 -14.48 7.97 9.09
CA HIS A 40 -14.28 9.40 9.32
C HIS A 40 -13.02 9.90 8.61
N GLN A 41 -11.94 9.11 8.67
CA GLN A 41 -10.71 9.45 7.95
C GLN A 41 -10.87 9.29 6.44
N LEU A 42 -11.63 8.30 5.96
CA LEU A 42 -11.99 8.18 4.55
C LEU A 42 -12.75 9.41 4.06
N GLN A 43 -13.75 9.87 4.81
CA GLN A 43 -14.52 11.07 4.46
C GLN A 43 -13.62 12.30 4.35
N SER A 44 -12.68 12.46 5.29
CA SER A 44 -11.69 13.55 5.25
C SER A 44 -10.79 13.47 4.01
N THR A 45 -10.35 12.26 3.63
CA THR A 45 -9.56 12.04 2.42
C THR A 45 -10.38 12.32 1.15
N TYR A 46 -11.62 11.86 1.09
CA TYR A 46 -12.54 12.13 -0.02
C TYR A 46 -12.71 13.63 -0.26
N GLU A 47 -13.00 14.40 0.79
CA GLU A 47 -13.12 15.86 0.70
C GLU A 47 -11.82 16.53 0.23
N SER A 48 -10.67 16.00 0.62
CA SER A 48 -9.36 16.50 0.18
C SER A 48 -9.11 16.21 -1.30
N CYS A 49 -9.48 15.02 -1.77
CA CYS A 49 -9.43 14.65 -3.19
C CYS A 49 -10.37 15.50 -4.06
N LEU A 50 -11.57 15.84 -3.56
CA LEU A 50 -12.49 16.75 -4.27
C LEU A 50 -11.90 18.16 -4.41
N LYS A 51 -11.21 18.67 -3.39
CA LYS A 51 -10.56 20.01 -3.44
C LYS A 51 -9.48 20.11 -4.52
N VAL A 52 -8.87 19.00 -4.91
CA VAL A 52 -7.89 18.95 -5.99
C VAL A 52 -8.48 18.58 -7.35
N GLY A 53 -9.82 18.53 -7.46
CA GLY A 53 -10.54 18.22 -8.69
C GLY A 53 -10.54 16.74 -9.08
N GLY A 54 -10.24 15.84 -8.13
CA GLY A 54 -10.12 14.41 -8.39
C GLY A 54 -11.44 13.68 -8.61
N ILE A 55 -11.39 12.54 -9.31
CA ILE A 55 -12.49 11.58 -9.39
C ILE A 55 -12.20 10.45 -8.41
N CYS A 56 -12.90 10.42 -7.29
CA CYS A 56 -12.70 9.40 -6.27
C CYS A 56 -14.00 8.94 -5.61
N PHE A 57 -13.98 7.74 -5.04
CA PHE A 57 -15.08 7.18 -4.27
C PHE A 57 -14.55 6.51 -3.01
N SER A 58 -15.28 6.62 -1.91
CA SER A 58 -14.95 5.98 -0.64
C SER A 58 -15.58 4.60 -0.53
N PHE A 59 -14.76 3.61 -0.21
CA PHE A 59 -15.20 2.23 0.04
C PHE A 59 -14.79 1.86 1.47
N TYR A 60 -15.75 1.97 2.39
CA TYR A 60 -15.56 1.55 3.76
C TYR A 60 -15.49 0.02 3.84
N LEU A 61 -14.47 -0.48 4.52
CA LEU A 61 -14.26 -1.91 4.73
C LEU A 61 -14.52 -2.25 6.21
N ALA A 62 -15.58 -3.01 6.50
CA ALA A 62 -15.95 -3.33 7.89
C ALA A 62 -14.89 -4.20 8.59
N ASN A 63 -14.28 -5.14 7.86
CA ASN A 63 -13.14 -5.91 8.31
C ASN A 63 -12.34 -6.42 7.09
N ARG A 64 -11.12 -6.89 7.31
CA ARG A 64 -10.21 -7.33 6.24
C ARG A 64 -10.37 -8.81 5.90
N SER A 65 -11.58 -9.38 5.95
CA SER A 65 -11.80 -10.77 5.52
C SER A 65 -11.70 -10.93 3.99
N VAL A 66 -11.47 -12.16 3.55
CA VAL A 66 -11.40 -12.51 2.12
C VAL A 66 -12.69 -12.10 1.40
N GLU A 67 -13.84 -12.31 2.03
CA GLU A 67 -15.16 -12.04 1.48
C GLU A 67 -15.39 -10.53 1.33
N ASN A 68 -15.07 -9.75 2.37
CA ASN A 68 -15.22 -8.30 2.33
C ASN A 68 -14.29 -7.66 1.30
N ILE A 69 -13.05 -8.15 1.18
CA ILE A 69 -12.12 -7.65 0.15
C ILE A 69 -12.58 -8.06 -1.25
N SER A 70 -13.10 -9.27 -1.43
CA SER A 70 -13.65 -9.69 -2.73
C SER A 70 -14.85 -8.83 -3.14
N TYR A 71 -15.77 -8.58 -2.20
CA TYR A 71 -16.92 -7.70 -2.40
C TYR A 71 -16.49 -6.27 -2.72
N LEU A 72 -15.50 -5.72 -2.00
CA LEU A 72 -14.91 -4.41 -2.30
C LEU A 72 -14.49 -4.29 -3.77
N PHE A 73 -13.78 -5.28 -4.30
CA PHE A 73 -13.34 -5.25 -5.70
C PHE A 73 -14.50 -5.35 -6.70
N GLU A 74 -15.60 -6.01 -6.34
CA GLU A 74 -16.83 -6.02 -7.15
C GLU A 74 -17.53 -4.66 -7.15
N GLU A 75 -17.60 -4.00 -5.99
CA GLU A 75 -18.14 -2.64 -5.85
C GLU A 75 -17.32 -1.64 -6.67
N VAL A 76 -15.98 -1.68 -6.56
CA VAL A 76 -15.08 -0.85 -7.37
C VAL A 76 -15.32 -1.07 -8.86
N ASN A 77 -15.47 -2.34 -9.29
CA ASN A 77 -15.76 -2.63 -10.69
C ASN A 77 -17.08 -2.02 -11.17
N ARG A 78 -18.11 -2.01 -10.33
CA ARG A 78 -19.42 -1.47 -10.69
C ARG A 78 -19.38 0.06 -10.81
N GLU A 79 -18.75 0.72 -9.85
CA GLU A 79 -18.74 2.19 -9.79
C GLU A 79 -17.71 2.80 -10.75
N MET A 80 -16.57 2.14 -10.95
CA MET A 80 -15.41 2.72 -11.62
C MET A 80 -14.89 1.90 -12.79
N GLY A 81 -15.33 0.65 -12.93
CA GLY A 81 -14.78 -0.30 -13.90
C GLY A 81 -13.57 -1.08 -13.37
N ALA A 82 -12.97 -1.87 -14.25
CA ALA A 82 -11.93 -2.82 -13.85
C ALA A 82 -10.69 -2.13 -13.26
N VAL A 83 -10.11 -2.73 -12.21
CA VAL A 83 -8.93 -2.19 -11.52
C VAL A 83 -7.68 -2.35 -12.37
N ASP A 84 -6.86 -1.30 -12.41
CA ASP A 84 -5.58 -1.29 -13.12
C ASP A 84 -4.39 -1.25 -12.15
N VAL A 85 -4.56 -0.58 -11.02
CA VAL A 85 -3.51 -0.35 -10.03
C VAL A 85 -4.02 -0.66 -8.64
N LEU A 86 -3.23 -1.39 -7.85
CA LEU A 86 -3.36 -1.44 -6.41
C LEU A 86 -2.16 -0.75 -5.76
N ILE A 87 -2.40 0.33 -5.01
CA ILE A 87 -1.45 0.84 -4.04
C ILE A 87 -1.71 0.11 -2.72
N ASN A 88 -0.83 -0.85 -2.43
CA ASN A 88 -0.99 -1.81 -1.34
C ASN A 88 -0.15 -1.40 -0.14
N TYR A 89 -0.80 -0.69 0.78
CA TYR A 89 -0.16 -0.17 1.99
C TYR A 89 -0.16 -1.21 3.11
N TRP A 90 1.02 -1.52 3.65
CA TRP A 90 1.18 -2.38 4.81
C TRP A 90 0.83 -1.60 6.08
N GLN A 91 -0.32 -1.87 6.70
CA GLN A 91 -0.67 -1.32 8.01
C GLN A 91 -0.24 -2.21 9.20
N GLY A 92 0.52 -3.27 8.94
CA GLY A 92 0.92 -4.23 9.98
C GLY A 92 1.91 -3.63 11.00
N GLY A 93 1.83 -4.13 12.23
CA GLY A 93 2.73 -3.77 13.32
C GLY A 93 4.19 -4.21 13.10
N SER A 94 5.04 -3.87 14.07
CA SER A 94 6.44 -4.32 14.08
C SER A 94 6.53 -5.83 14.06
N LEU A 95 7.41 -6.37 13.22
CA LEU A 95 7.80 -7.77 13.36
C LEU A 95 8.55 -7.98 14.67
N PRO A 96 8.40 -9.15 15.32
CA PRO A 96 9.03 -9.42 16.61
C PRO A 96 10.55 -9.46 16.51
N ASN A 97 11.22 -8.90 17.52
CA ASN A 97 12.67 -9.00 17.67
C ASN A 97 13.05 -10.33 18.32
N LEU A 98 14.13 -10.96 17.84
CA LEU A 98 14.63 -12.22 18.40
C LEU A 98 15.10 -12.11 19.86
N LEU A 99 15.46 -10.90 20.30
CA LEU A 99 15.91 -10.59 21.68
C LEU A 99 14.85 -9.81 22.47
N ALA A 100 13.57 -9.92 22.10
CA ALA A 100 12.48 -9.31 22.85
C ALA A 100 12.36 -9.89 24.27
N SER A 101 11.83 -9.11 25.21
CA SER A 101 11.52 -9.61 26.56
C SER A 101 10.46 -10.72 26.51
N GLN A 102 10.37 -11.54 27.55
CA GLN A 102 9.37 -12.61 27.64
C GLN A 102 7.93 -12.06 27.52
N ASP A 103 7.65 -10.89 28.10
CA ASP A 103 6.34 -10.24 28.00
C ASP A 103 6.04 -9.81 26.57
N ALA A 104 7.01 -9.19 25.89
CA ALA A 104 6.87 -8.81 24.49
C ALA A 104 6.72 -10.03 23.56
N ALA A 105 7.38 -11.15 23.87
CA ALA A 105 7.21 -12.40 23.14
C ALA A 105 5.80 -13.00 23.34
N ASN A 106 5.23 -12.89 24.54
CA ASN A 106 3.88 -13.39 24.84
C ASN A 106 2.79 -12.56 24.14
N ASP A 107 2.98 -11.26 23.95
CA ASP A 107 2.03 -10.42 23.20
C ASP A 107 2.07 -10.71 21.69
N VAL A 108 3.24 -11.06 21.13
CA VAL A 108 3.39 -11.51 19.73
C VAL A 108 2.66 -12.82 19.45
N VAL A 109 2.44 -13.68 20.46
CA VAL A 109 1.64 -14.90 20.27
C VAL A 109 0.16 -14.59 20.04
N LYS A 110 -0.31 -13.39 20.45
CA LYS A 110 -1.70 -12.94 20.22
C LYS A 110 -1.91 -12.36 18.82
N ASP A 111 -0.92 -11.63 18.31
CA ASP A 111 -0.88 -11.10 16.94
C ASP A 111 0.15 -11.91 16.13
N THR A 112 -0.28 -12.97 15.45
CA THR A 112 0.67 -13.84 14.77
C THR A 112 1.43 -13.08 13.68
N ILE A 113 2.69 -13.47 13.38
CA ILE A 113 3.44 -12.93 12.24
C ILE A 113 2.61 -13.01 10.93
N ALA A 114 1.74 -14.02 10.83
CA ALA A 114 0.79 -14.18 9.73
C ALA A 114 -0.26 -13.06 9.69
N ASP A 115 -0.80 -12.63 10.83
CA ASP A 115 -1.76 -11.53 10.91
C ASP A 115 -1.15 -10.20 10.44
N VAL A 116 0.12 -9.96 10.77
CA VAL A 116 0.83 -8.73 10.38
C VAL A 116 0.93 -8.57 8.86
N ALA A 117 1.19 -9.66 8.13
CA ALA A 117 1.33 -9.67 6.68
C ALA A 117 0.02 -9.95 5.92
N SER A 118 -1.00 -10.47 6.62
CA SER A 118 -2.25 -10.95 6.03
C SER A 118 -2.93 -9.88 5.18
N ASN A 119 -2.97 -8.63 5.63
CA ASN A 119 -3.63 -7.54 4.93
C ASN A 119 -2.98 -7.25 3.57
N LEU A 120 -1.65 -7.19 3.52
CA LEU A 120 -0.92 -6.97 2.27
C LEU A 120 -1.23 -8.11 1.28
N TYR A 121 -1.23 -9.34 1.76
CA TYR A 121 -1.55 -10.52 0.95
C TYR A 121 -3.00 -10.51 0.45
N LEU A 122 -3.98 -10.24 1.32
CA LEU A 122 -5.40 -10.34 0.97
C LEU A 122 -5.81 -9.29 -0.07
N PHE A 123 -5.35 -8.05 0.08
CA PHE A 123 -5.57 -7.02 -0.95
C PHE A 123 -4.81 -7.35 -2.25
N GLY A 124 -3.56 -7.80 -2.15
CA GLY A 124 -2.76 -8.21 -3.32
C GLY A 124 -3.43 -9.34 -4.10
N ARG A 125 -3.90 -10.38 -3.40
CA ARG A 125 -4.66 -11.49 -3.96
C ARG A 125 -5.97 -11.01 -4.60
N GLY A 126 -6.73 -10.18 -3.90
CA GLY A 126 -8.00 -9.64 -4.41
C GLY A 126 -7.81 -8.84 -5.70
N ALA A 127 -6.79 -7.96 -5.75
CA ALA A 127 -6.45 -7.20 -6.95
C ALA A 127 -5.98 -8.11 -8.09
N ALA A 128 -5.11 -9.08 -7.80
CA ALA A 128 -4.60 -9.99 -8.82
C ALA A 128 -5.73 -10.81 -9.48
N PHE A 129 -6.65 -11.38 -8.68
CA PHE A 129 -7.82 -12.08 -9.22
C PHE A 129 -8.78 -11.14 -9.95
N ASN A 130 -9.00 -9.92 -9.45
CA ASN A 130 -9.81 -8.92 -10.15
C ASN A 130 -9.24 -8.63 -11.55
N MET A 131 -7.96 -8.29 -11.63
CA MET A 131 -7.26 -7.99 -12.88
C MET A 131 -7.30 -9.18 -13.84
N LEU A 132 -6.92 -10.37 -13.36
CA LEU A 132 -6.93 -11.60 -14.15
C LEU A 132 -8.33 -11.92 -14.71
N ASN A 133 -9.36 -11.91 -13.87
CA ASN A 133 -10.73 -12.25 -14.27
C ASN A 133 -11.34 -11.22 -15.23
N LYS A 134 -10.87 -9.97 -15.18
CA LYS A 134 -11.28 -8.91 -16.11
C LYS A 134 -10.40 -8.81 -17.35
N GLY A 135 -9.41 -9.70 -17.51
CA GLY A 135 -8.46 -9.67 -18.62
C GLY A 135 -7.63 -8.38 -18.67
N ARG A 136 -7.36 -7.79 -17.49
CA ARG A 136 -6.60 -6.54 -17.35
C ARG A 136 -5.16 -6.86 -16.99
N LYS A 137 -4.25 -6.27 -17.75
CA LYS A 137 -2.88 -6.03 -17.29
C LYS A 137 -2.93 -4.95 -16.20
N GLY A 138 -2.09 -5.08 -15.19
CA GLY A 138 -2.15 -4.18 -14.04
C GLY A 138 -0.82 -4.09 -13.29
N VAL A 139 -0.84 -3.37 -12.18
CA VAL A 139 0.33 -3.21 -11.31
C VAL A 139 -0.09 -3.15 -9.84
N ILE A 140 0.64 -3.92 -9.01
CA ILE A 140 0.56 -3.84 -7.56
C ILE A 140 1.81 -3.09 -7.08
N VAL A 141 1.62 -2.02 -6.31
CA VAL A 141 2.68 -1.24 -5.69
C VAL A 141 2.63 -1.46 -4.19
N ASN A 142 3.58 -2.21 -3.65
CA ASN A 142 3.67 -2.47 -2.21
C ASN A 142 4.40 -1.32 -1.50
N ILE A 143 3.78 -0.79 -0.44
CA ILE A 143 4.30 0.36 0.30
C ILE A 143 4.30 0.03 1.80
N PRO A 144 5.39 0.27 2.55
CA PRO A 144 5.41 0.05 3.98
C PRO A 144 4.59 1.11 4.70
N GLY A 145 3.99 0.68 5.81
CA GLY A 145 3.40 1.58 6.78
C GLY A 145 4.45 2.46 7.43
N VAL A 146 4.11 3.74 7.60
CA VAL A 146 4.80 4.60 8.56
C VAL A 146 4.34 4.17 9.94
N LEU A 147 5.27 3.58 10.68
CA LEU A 147 5.04 3.10 12.02
C LEU A 147 5.22 4.23 13.05
N THR A 148 4.49 4.12 14.16
CA THR A 148 4.32 5.14 15.20
C THR A 148 5.65 5.63 15.80
N PRO A 149 5.66 6.79 16.50
CA PRO A 149 6.88 7.38 17.09
C PRO A 149 7.67 6.47 18.04
N ASN A 150 7.06 5.38 18.52
CA ASN A 150 7.68 4.42 19.44
C ASN A 150 8.42 3.28 18.73
N ASN A 151 8.39 3.24 17.39
CA ASN A 151 9.00 2.16 16.65
C ASN A 151 10.49 2.40 16.44
N THR A 152 11.28 1.43 16.88
CA THR A 152 12.74 1.44 16.77
C THR A 152 13.18 1.07 15.35
N ALA A 153 14.38 1.50 14.95
CA ALA A 153 14.95 1.20 13.63
C ALA A 153 14.88 -0.30 13.20
N PRO A 154 15.07 -1.30 14.09
CA PRO A 154 14.95 -2.72 13.72
C PRO A 154 13.56 -3.17 13.23
N ALA A 155 12.49 -2.54 13.74
CA ALA A 155 11.13 -2.83 13.29
C ALA A 155 10.90 -2.36 11.85
N PHE A 156 11.56 -1.28 11.44
CA PHE A 156 11.49 -0.73 10.09
C PHE A 156 12.20 -1.63 9.06
N ASP A 157 13.38 -2.14 9.39
CA ASP A 157 14.16 -3.01 8.50
C ASP A 157 13.45 -4.34 8.22
N SER A 158 12.73 -4.86 9.21
CA SER A 158 12.02 -6.14 9.08
C SER A 158 10.82 -6.04 8.13
N SER A 159 9.98 -5.01 8.23
CA SER A 159 8.85 -4.81 7.30
C SER A 159 9.34 -4.53 5.87
N ASN A 160 10.45 -3.80 5.73
CA ASN A 160 11.10 -3.58 4.45
C ASN A 160 11.59 -4.89 3.82
N ALA A 161 12.15 -5.81 4.62
CA ALA A 161 12.57 -7.12 4.15
C ALA A 161 11.39 -7.96 3.64
N VAL A 162 10.24 -7.93 4.34
CA VAL A 162 9.03 -8.62 3.88
C VAL A 162 8.53 -8.03 2.56
N ILE A 163 8.45 -6.70 2.44
CA ILE A 163 8.03 -6.07 1.18
C ILE A 163 8.98 -6.40 0.03
N LYS A 164 10.31 -6.39 0.27
CA LYS A 164 11.31 -6.81 -0.73
C LYS A 164 11.04 -8.24 -1.21
N GLY A 165 10.86 -9.17 -0.27
CA GLY A 165 10.61 -10.59 -0.56
C GLY A 165 9.32 -10.82 -1.34
N LEU A 166 8.21 -10.28 -0.84
CA LEU A 166 6.88 -10.44 -1.46
C LEU A 166 6.80 -9.76 -2.83
N THR A 167 7.39 -8.57 -2.99
CA THR A 167 7.43 -7.87 -4.29
C THR A 167 8.12 -8.72 -5.35
N ARG A 168 9.28 -9.30 -5.03
CA ARG A 168 10.00 -10.16 -5.97
C ARG A 168 9.22 -11.46 -6.26
N SER A 169 8.69 -12.11 -5.23
CA SER A 169 7.96 -13.36 -5.37
C SER A 169 6.68 -13.20 -6.21
N TRP A 170 5.85 -12.19 -5.89
CA TRP A 170 4.58 -11.97 -6.59
C TRP A 170 4.79 -11.48 -8.02
N ALA A 171 5.87 -10.74 -8.31
CA ALA A 171 6.20 -10.37 -9.68
C ALA A 171 6.45 -11.60 -10.56
N GLN A 172 7.11 -12.63 -10.04
CA GLN A 172 7.34 -13.89 -10.76
C GLN A 172 6.05 -14.71 -10.87
N GLU A 173 5.29 -14.80 -9.78
CA GLU A 173 4.02 -15.53 -9.74
C GLU A 173 3.02 -14.96 -10.76
N LEU A 174 2.91 -13.63 -10.85
CA LEU A 174 1.89 -12.95 -11.65
C LEU A 174 2.34 -12.58 -13.08
N GLU A 175 3.54 -12.96 -13.49
CA GLU A 175 4.08 -12.67 -14.82
C GLU A 175 3.16 -13.20 -15.93
N HIS A 176 2.68 -14.44 -15.79
CA HIS A 176 1.76 -15.07 -16.73
C HIS A 176 0.43 -14.32 -16.91
N ALA A 177 0.03 -13.53 -15.91
CA ALA A 177 -1.18 -12.71 -15.93
C ALA A 177 -0.95 -11.29 -16.46
N ASN A 178 0.27 -10.92 -16.86
CA ASN A 178 0.67 -9.56 -17.22
C ASN A 178 0.39 -8.54 -16.10
N ILE A 179 0.55 -8.96 -14.85
CA ILE A 179 0.42 -8.09 -13.68
C ILE A 179 1.80 -7.86 -13.09
N ARG A 180 2.22 -6.59 -13.04
CA ARG A 180 3.50 -6.18 -12.48
C ARG A 180 3.41 -6.04 -10.97
N VAL A 181 4.53 -6.24 -10.28
CA VAL A 181 4.61 -5.93 -8.85
C VAL A 181 5.87 -5.12 -8.59
N GLY A 182 5.72 -3.94 -8.01
CA GLY A 182 6.83 -3.10 -7.56
C GLY A 182 6.65 -2.75 -6.09
N GLY A 183 7.70 -2.21 -5.48
CA GLY A 183 7.59 -1.67 -4.13
C GLY A 183 8.39 -0.40 -3.97
N VAL A 184 7.95 0.43 -3.02
CA VAL A 184 8.61 1.69 -2.68
C VAL A 184 8.93 1.66 -1.20
N LEU A 185 10.20 1.85 -0.84
CA LEU A 185 10.64 1.86 0.55
C LEU A 185 11.22 3.23 0.91
N PRO A 186 11.00 3.73 2.13
CA PRO A 186 11.69 4.92 2.59
C PRO A 186 13.17 4.59 2.85
N ARG A 187 14.06 5.50 2.44
CA ARG A 187 15.47 5.48 2.85
C ARG A 187 15.59 6.05 4.26
N LEU A 188 16.09 5.23 5.18
CA LEU A 188 16.54 5.73 6.47
C LEU A 188 17.84 6.52 6.27
N ARG A 189 17.80 7.82 6.60
CA ARG A 189 19.04 8.58 6.78
C ARG A 189 19.57 8.31 8.18
N HIS A 190 20.68 7.58 8.27
CA HIS A 190 21.46 7.54 9.49
C HIS A 190 22.20 8.89 9.58
N THR A 191 21.91 9.68 10.60
CA THR A 191 22.74 10.85 10.91
C THR A 191 23.96 10.40 11.72
N ASP A 192 25.06 11.15 11.63
CA ASP A 192 26.33 10.82 12.29
C ASP A 192 26.21 10.70 13.83
N GLU A 193 25.11 11.18 14.41
CA GLU A 193 24.80 11.11 15.85
C GLU A 193 24.00 9.86 16.27
N GLY A 194 23.73 8.92 15.35
CA GLY A 194 22.94 7.72 15.64
C GLY A 194 21.44 7.97 15.85
N ASN A 195 20.99 9.22 15.74
CA ASN A 195 19.59 9.60 15.80
C ASN A 195 18.93 9.40 14.43
N VAL A 196 17.95 8.50 14.38
CA VAL A 196 17.05 8.36 13.23
C VAL A 196 16.05 9.53 13.30
N HIS A 197 16.28 10.57 12.50
CA HIS A 197 15.29 11.64 12.37
C HIS A 197 14.04 11.09 11.69
N TYR A 198 12.92 11.14 12.41
CA TYR A 198 11.60 10.87 11.87
C TYR A 198 11.28 11.95 10.83
N HIS A 199 11.29 11.56 9.56
CA HIS A 199 10.83 12.43 8.47
C HIS A 199 9.30 12.60 8.54
N PRO A 200 8.72 13.63 7.89
CA PRO A 200 7.32 14.03 8.09
C PRO A 200 6.33 12.86 7.95
N ALA A 201 5.14 13.02 8.53
CA ALA A 201 4.05 12.03 8.47
C ALA A 201 3.67 11.57 7.03
N VAL A 202 4.17 12.27 6.02
CA VAL A 202 4.07 11.96 4.58
C VAL A 202 5.47 12.01 3.97
N ASN A 203 5.88 10.93 3.29
CA ASN A 203 7.07 10.93 2.45
C ASN A 203 6.65 11.13 0.98
N TYR A 204 6.96 12.29 0.40
CA TYR A 204 6.58 12.64 -0.98
C TYR A 204 7.37 11.87 -2.03
N ASP A 205 8.65 11.55 -1.79
CA ASP A 205 9.45 10.72 -2.69
C ASP A 205 8.85 9.30 -2.83
N MET A 206 8.16 8.80 -1.79
CA MET A 206 7.44 7.54 -1.88
C MET A 206 6.22 7.63 -2.81
N ILE A 207 5.55 8.78 -2.83
CA ILE A 207 4.41 9.05 -3.71
C ILE A 207 4.89 9.13 -5.16
N ASP A 208 5.95 9.88 -5.41
CA ASP A 208 6.57 9.99 -6.74
C ASP A 208 7.12 8.64 -7.21
N GLY A 209 7.72 7.87 -6.30
CA GLY A 209 8.16 6.50 -6.56
C GLY A 209 7.01 5.58 -6.97
N ALA A 210 5.86 5.69 -6.32
CA ALA A 210 4.67 4.91 -6.66
C ALA A 210 4.15 5.28 -8.06
N ALA A 211 4.04 6.59 -8.36
CA ALA A 211 3.64 7.06 -9.67
C ALA A 211 4.60 6.58 -10.78
N TYR A 212 5.91 6.66 -10.54
CA TYR A 212 6.93 6.15 -11.46
C TYR A 212 6.76 4.66 -11.76
N ILE A 213 6.51 3.83 -10.74
CA ILE A 213 6.27 2.39 -10.92
C ILE A 213 5.01 2.13 -11.74
N VAL A 214 3.95 2.91 -11.53
CA VAL A 214 2.71 2.77 -12.30
C VAL A 214 2.94 3.10 -13.77
N GLU A 215 3.60 4.23 -14.08
CA GLU A 215 3.85 4.66 -15.45
C GLU A 215 4.82 3.74 -16.20
N ASN A 216 5.87 3.27 -15.52
CA ASN A 216 6.94 2.51 -16.14
C ASN A 216 6.58 1.02 -16.31
N ASP A 217 6.20 0.65 -17.53
CA ASP A 217 5.78 -0.72 -17.86
C ASP A 217 6.90 -1.77 -17.77
N SER A 218 8.17 -1.36 -17.71
CA SER A 218 9.28 -2.29 -17.48
C SER A 218 9.49 -2.62 -15.99
N PHE A 219 8.94 -1.81 -15.07
CA PHE A 219 9.21 -1.93 -13.65
C PHE A 219 8.37 -3.03 -13.01
N THR A 220 9.01 -4.15 -12.69
CA THR A 220 8.43 -5.29 -11.97
C THR A 220 9.53 -6.02 -11.19
N GLY A 221 9.17 -6.67 -10.08
CA GLY A 221 10.06 -7.44 -9.20
C GLY A 221 11.16 -6.62 -8.50
N ARG A 222 11.02 -5.29 -8.49
CA ARG A 222 12.05 -4.34 -8.05
C ARG A 222 11.53 -3.38 -6.99
N ILE A 223 12.46 -2.76 -6.27
CA ILE A 223 12.19 -1.79 -5.22
C ILE A 223 12.79 -0.44 -5.59
N LEU A 224 12.03 0.62 -5.40
CA LEU A 224 12.50 1.99 -5.44
C LEU A 224 12.74 2.46 -4.01
N GLU A 225 13.95 2.97 -3.75
CA GLU A 225 14.30 3.58 -2.48
C GLU A 225 14.03 5.09 -2.55
N ALA A 226 12.98 5.53 -1.89
CA ALA A 226 12.58 6.93 -1.81
C ALA A 226 13.47 7.67 -0.80
N ALA A 227 14.10 8.76 -1.21
CA ALA A 227 14.82 9.60 -0.25
C ALA A 227 13.82 10.33 0.65
N SER A 228 14.34 11.07 1.62
CA SER A 228 13.54 11.77 2.62
C SER A 228 13.91 13.23 2.67
#